data_AF-M6S2G4-F1
#
_entry.id   AF-M6S2G4-F1
#
_cell.length_a   1.000
_cell.length_b   1.000
_cell.length_c   1.000
_cell.angle_alpha   90.00
_cell.angle_beta   90.00
_cell.angle_gamma   90.00
#
_symmetry.space_group_name_H-M   'P 1'
#
loop_
_entity.id
_entity.type
_entity.pdbx_description
1 polymer ?
#
loop_
_entity_poly.entity_id
_entity_poly.type
_entity_poly.pdbx_seq_one_letter_code
_entity_poly.pdbx_strand_id
1 'polypeptide(L)'
;MSHHNSVAELVLSFLDLILQTEEGIHRDRYIAFTLGYICHCVVDIVTHPYIFYISGDFYNKDKKISSLAQYNHMRVENALDSWLLDYRWGMTPKEYDFVHHVDAIFKSEKKIWKMDPMLWHFWLRGLKSTFSEEFKKYYIGSEDKIIPGDLLNESFLGYLEFHKLMDSRSRWVRGTLKFLDQITFHKVRSSVLMLPLKEHIDKRIMNEEKKKWNYPADPSIVREDSFVELINSSAQNGKEALTHAWNYLENKMSRSAFLKEYQGYNLDTGLRFQGVDSMKEFSPLEEV
;
A
#
# COMPACT_ATOMS: atom_id res chain seq x y z
N MET A 1 -8.84 6.08 5.24
CA MET A 1 -9.61 5.37 6.28
C MET A 1 -9.17 3.92 6.37
N SER A 2 -9.17 3.19 5.25
CA SER A 2 -8.71 1.79 5.15
C SER A 2 -7.25 1.53 5.59
N HIS A 3 -6.41 2.56 5.76
CA HIS A 3 -5.07 2.43 6.33
C HIS A 3 -5.00 2.80 7.82
N HIS A 4 -5.93 3.60 8.31
CA HIS A 4 -5.78 4.23 9.63
C HIS A 4 -6.66 3.59 10.70
N ASN A 5 -7.86 3.13 10.33
CA ASN A 5 -8.85 2.57 11.24
C ASN A 5 -9.67 1.46 10.53
N SER A 6 -10.21 0.54 11.33
CA SER A 6 -11.14 -0.51 10.88
C SER A 6 -10.60 -1.44 9.78
N VAL A 7 -9.28 -1.64 9.75
CA VAL A 7 -8.59 -2.49 8.76
C VAL A 7 -9.08 -3.94 8.86
N ALA A 8 -9.10 -4.49 10.09
CA ALA A 8 -9.53 -5.87 10.33
C ALA A 8 -11.02 -6.06 10.02
N GLU A 9 -11.84 -5.07 10.33
CA GLU A 9 -13.26 -5.03 10.01
C GLU A 9 -13.49 -5.04 8.50
N LEU A 10 -12.68 -4.30 7.72
CA LEU A 10 -12.73 -4.33 6.25
C LEU A 10 -12.37 -5.71 5.70
N VAL A 11 -11.29 -6.30 6.20
CA VAL A 11 -10.88 -7.68 5.84
C VAL A 11 -12.01 -8.66 6.17
N LEU A 12 -12.63 -8.55 7.35
CA LEU A 12 -13.76 -9.40 7.73
C LEU A 12 -14.97 -9.21 6.82
N SER A 13 -15.29 -7.97 6.45
CA SER A 13 -16.36 -7.72 5.48
C SER A 13 -16.07 -8.40 4.14
N PHE A 14 -14.82 -8.44 3.67
CA PHE A 14 -14.46 -9.21 2.48
C PHE A 14 -14.63 -10.73 2.68
N LEU A 15 -14.19 -11.26 3.82
CA LEU A 15 -14.34 -12.69 4.13
C LEU A 15 -15.81 -13.10 4.26
N ASP A 16 -16.66 -12.27 4.86
CA ASP A 16 -18.11 -12.51 4.93
C ASP A 16 -18.75 -12.53 3.54
N LEU A 17 -18.33 -11.62 2.65
CA LEU A 17 -18.81 -11.59 1.27
C LEU A 17 -18.39 -12.85 0.51
N ILE A 18 -17.19 -13.37 0.75
CA ILE A 18 -16.72 -14.65 0.18
C ILE A 18 -17.60 -15.82 0.67
N LEU A 19 -17.95 -15.86 1.96
CA LEU A 19 -18.83 -16.90 2.52
C LEU A 19 -20.26 -16.85 1.95
N GLN A 20 -20.72 -15.66 1.57
CA GLN A 20 -22.03 -15.45 0.93
C GLN A 20 -22.03 -15.70 -0.58
N THR A 21 -20.87 -15.94 -1.18
CA THR A 21 -20.72 -16.15 -2.63
C THR A 21 -20.65 -17.65 -2.91
N GLU A 22 -21.45 -18.13 -3.87
CA GLU A 22 -21.42 -19.52 -4.32
C GLU A 22 -20.03 -19.91 -4.85
N GLU A 23 -19.67 -21.19 -4.71
CA GLU A 23 -18.42 -21.70 -5.25
C GLU A 23 -18.32 -21.51 -6.76
N GLY A 24 -17.12 -21.13 -7.22
CA GLY A 24 -16.83 -20.87 -8.62
C GLY A 24 -15.93 -19.66 -8.80
N ILE A 25 -15.77 -19.25 -10.06
CA ILE A 25 -14.78 -18.25 -10.46
C ILE A 25 -14.95 -16.90 -9.75
N HIS A 26 -16.18 -16.52 -9.38
CA HIS A 26 -16.43 -15.28 -8.65
C HIS A 26 -15.85 -15.33 -7.24
N ARG A 27 -16.10 -16.43 -6.52
CA ARG A 27 -15.57 -16.67 -5.18
C ARG A 27 -14.05 -16.77 -5.19
N ASP A 28 -13.48 -17.48 -6.17
CA ASP A 28 -12.02 -17.63 -6.30
C ASP A 28 -11.32 -16.29 -6.51
N ARG A 29 -11.91 -15.40 -7.31
CA ARG A 29 -11.38 -14.04 -7.53
C ARG A 29 -11.47 -13.18 -6.27
N TYR A 30 -12.55 -13.29 -5.51
CA TYR A 30 -12.67 -12.59 -4.22
C TYR A 30 -11.66 -13.10 -3.21
N ILE A 31 -11.44 -14.42 -3.12
CA ILE A 31 -10.39 -15.02 -2.29
C ILE A 31 -9.03 -14.49 -2.69
N ALA A 32 -8.64 -14.57 -3.97
CA ALA A 32 -7.34 -14.10 -4.43
C ALA A 32 -7.11 -12.62 -4.10
N PHE A 33 -8.13 -11.79 -4.31
CA PHE A 33 -8.08 -10.38 -3.95
C PHE A 33 -7.91 -10.16 -2.45
N THR A 34 -8.74 -10.81 -1.61
CA THR A 34 -8.69 -10.64 -0.14
C THR A 34 -7.38 -11.13 0.45
N LEU A 35 -6.86 -12.26 -0.02
CA LEU A 35 -5.55 -12.76 0.44
C LEU A 35 -4.42 -11.81 0.03
N GLY A 36 -4.46 -11.26 -1.19
CA GLY A 36 -3.51 -10.23 -1.63
C GLY A 36 -3.58 -8.96 -0.78
N TYR A 37 -4.80 -8.51 -0.45
CA TYR A 37 -5.00 -7.35 0.42
C TYR A 37 -4.48 -7.58 1.85
N ILE A 38 -4.68 -8.79 2.41
CA ILE A 38 -4.11 -9.17 3.71
C ILE A 38 -2.58 -9.10 3.67
N CYS A 39 -1.94 -9.63 2.62
CA CYS A 39 -0.49 -9.54 2.47
C CYS A 39 0.01 -8.09 2.49
N HIS A 40 -0.66 -7.20 1.74
CA HIS A 40 -0.36 -5.78 1.75
C HIS A 40 -0.48 -5.18 3.15
N CYS A 41 -1.60 -5.37 3.84
CA CYS A 41 -1.80 -4.86 5.20
C CYS A 41 -0.70 -5.34 6.17
N VAL A 42 -0.29 -6.60 6.08
CA VAL A 42 0.75 -7.14 6.96
C VAL A 42 2.12 -6.55 6.68
N VAL A 43 2.47 -6.33 5.40
CA VAL A 43 3.72 -5.65 5.04
C VAL A 43 3.72 -4.26 5.65
N ASP A 44 2.69 -3.46 5.39
CA ASP A 44 2.55 -2.09 5.89
C ASP A 44 2.69 -2.02 7.42
N ILE A 45 1.95 -2.87 8.16
CA ILE A 45 2.00 -2.94 9.64
C ILE A 45 3.44 -3.12 10.15
N VAL A 46 4.25 -3.91 9.45
CA VAL A 46 5.62 -4.23 9.90
C VAL A 46 6.63 -3.20 9.41
N THR A 47 6.49 -2.69 8.19
CA THR A 47 7.53 -1.88 7.53
C THR A 47 7.31 -0.38 7.68
N HIS A 48 6.07 0.11 7.73
CA HIS A 48 5.80 1.54 7.85
C HIS A 48 6.43 2.21 9.07
N PRO A 49 6.48 1.60 10.27
CA PRO A 49 7.15 2.23 11.41
C PRO A 49 8.61 2.60 11.10
N TYR A 50 9.32 1.71 10.42
CA TYR A 50 10.70 1.97 10.00
C TYR A 50 10.75 3.00 8.86
N ILE A 51 9.88 2.88 7.85
CA ILE A 51 9.81 3.81 6.72
C ILE A 51 9.53 5.24 7.21
N PHE A 52 8.52 5.44 8.07
CA PHE A 52 8.21 6.73 8.68
C PHE A 52 9.37 7.26 9.50
N TYR A 53 10.02 6.41 10.30
CA TYR A 53 11.20 6.80 11.07
C TYR A 53 12.27 7.43 10.18
N ILE A 54 12.58 6.82 9.02
CA ILE A 54 13.62 7.32 8.11
C ILE A 54 13.13 8.32 7.05
N SER A 55 11.81 8.53 6.90
CA SER A 55 11.24 9.52 5.98
C SER A 55 10.93 10.86 6.65
N GLY A 56 10.56 10.82 7.94
CA GLY A 56 10.16 11.99 8.72
C GLY A 56 8.66 12.13 8.96
N ASP A 57 8.31 13.24 9.61
CA ASP A 57 6.95 13.51 10.08
C ASP A 57 6.00 13.92 8.94
N PHE A 58 5.44 12.90 8.28
CA PHE A 58 4.45 13.04 7.21
C PHE A 58 3.18 13.79 7.67
N TYR A 59 2.82 13.64 8.95
CA TYR A 59 1.58 14.14 9.53
C TYR A 59 1.75 15.51 10.21
N ASN A 60 2.92 16.14 10.06
CA ASN A 60 3.20 17.42 10.67
C ASN A 60 2.23 18.52 10.20
N LYS A 61 1.81 19.39 11.14
CA LYS A 61 0.95 20.54 10.84
C LYS A 61 1.66 21.60 9.99
N ASP A 62 2.99 21.71 10.10
CA ASP A 62 3.79 22.54 9.21
C ASP A 62 3.87 21.89 7.83
N LYS A 63 3.38 22.61 6.81
CA LYS A 63 3.34 22.15 5.43
C LYS A 63 4.72 21.93 4.84
N LYS A 64 5.76 22.65 5.27
CA LYS A 64 7.12 22.43 4.78
C LYS A 64 7.68 21.11 5.28
N ILE A 65 7.45 20.80 6.56
CA ILE A 65 7.91 19.55 7.19
C ILE A 65 7.18 18.36 6.56
N SER A 66 5.84 18.40 6.55
CA SER A 66 5.03 17.31 5.98
C SER A 66 5.28 17.09 4.49
N SER A 67 5.46 18.14 3.68
CA SER A 67 5.77 17.98 2.25
C SER A 67 7.16 17.37 2.02
N LEU A 68 8.16 17.74 2.83
CA LEU A 68 9.49 17.14 2.75
C LEU A 68 9.46 15.67 3.18
N ALA A 69 8.72 15.35 4.25
CA ALA A 69 8.54 13.99 4.71
C ALA A 69 7.80 13.12 3.68
N GLN A 70 6.75 13.64 3.03
CA GLN A 70 6.04 12.97 1.94
C GLN A 70 6.97 12.68 0.76
N TYR A 71 7.80 13.65 0.38
CA TYR A 71 8.82 13.45 -0.64
C TYR A 71 9.79 12.32 -0.26
N ASN A 72 10.32 12.36 0.97
CA ASN A 72 11.24 11.35 1.47
C ASN A 72 10.60 9.98 1.58
N HIS A 73 9.31 9.91 1.93
CA HIS A 73 8.55 8.67 2.02
C HIS A 73 8.49 7.98 0.66
N MET A 74 8.05 8.70 -0.38
CA MET A 74 8.06 8.17 -1.76
C MET A 74 9.47 7.78 -2.22
N ARG A 75 10.50 8.57 -1.85
CA ARG A 75 11.89 8.27 -2.18
C ARG A 75 12.33 6.95 -1.56
N VAL A 76 11.99 6.73 -0.29
CA VAL A 76 12.30 5.51 0.46
C VAL A 76 11.56 4.33 -0.13
N GLU A 77 10.24 4.40 -0.32
CA GLU A 77 9.42 3.32 -0.87
C GLU A 77 9.89 2.91 -2.28
N ASN A 78 10.07 3.87 -3.20
CA ASN A 78 10.52 3.55 -4.55
C ASN A 78 11.93 2.95 -4.56
N ALA A 79 12.80 3.38 -3.65
CA ALA A 79 14.13 2.79 -3.48
C ALA A 79 14.05 1.35 -2.93
N LEU A 80 13.19 1.11 -1.94
CA LEU A 80 12.93 -0.22 -1.39
C LEU A 80 12.37 -1.17 -2.46
N ASP A 81 11.39 -0.74 -3.25
CA ASP A 81 10.81 -1.52 -4.34
C ASP A 81 11.84 -1.86 -5.41
N SER A 82 12.63 -0.86 -5.83
CA SER A 82 13.69 -1.07 -6.82
C SER A 82 14.77 -2.02 -6.33
N TRP A 83 15.12 -1.92 -5.05
CA TRP A 83 16.06 -2.83 -4.41
C TRP A 83 15.48 -4.24 -4.28
N LEU A 84 14.20 -4.39 -3.91
CA LEU A 84 13.52 -5.68 -3.79
C LEU A 84 13.42 -6.41 -5.13
N LEU A 85 13.15 -5.70 -6.24
CA LEU A 85 13.14 -6.27 -7.59
C LEU A 85 14.48 -6.94 -7.93
N ASP A 86 15.58 -6.26 -7.64
CA ASP A 86 16.92 -6.79 -7.87
C ASP A 86 17.25 -7.92 -6.88
N TYR A 87 16.98 -7.71 -5.58
CA TYR A 87 17.31 -8.65 -4.51
C TYR A 87 16.54 -9.97 -4.63
N ARG A 88 15.26 -9.93 -5.01
CA ARG A 88 14.40 -11.13 -5.09
C ARG A 88 14.37 -11.75 -6.48
N TRP A 89 14.39 -10.93 -7.53
CA TRP A 89 14.17 -11.41 -8.89
C TRP A 89 15.35 -11.17 -9.84
N GLY A 90 16.42 -10.50 -9.39
CA GLY A 90 17.52 -10.14 -10.27
C GLY A 90 17.11 -9.20 -11.41
N MET A 91 16.00 -8.48 -11.23
CA MET A 91 15.42 -7.59 -12.24
C MET A 91 15.72 -6.13 -11.91
N THR A 92 15.95 -5.33 -12.95
CA THR A 92 15.97 -3.87 -12.82
C THR A 92 14.57 -3.29 -13.02
N PRO A 93 14.29 -2.06 -12.53
CA PRO A 93 13.04 -1.37 -12.84
C PRO A 93 12.77 -1.11 -14.33
N LYS A 94 13.77 -1.31 -15.20
CA LYS A 94 13.60 -1.21 -16.67
C LYS A 94 13.02 -2.48 -17.28
N GLU A 95 13.00 -3.57 -16.54
CA GLU A 95 12.51 -4.89 -16.98
C GLU A 95 11.15 -5.22 -16.36
N TYR A 96 10.80 -4.56 -15.26
CA TYR A 96 9.56 -4.79 -14.53
C TYR A 96 8.37 -4.06 -15.15
N ASP A 97 7.40 -4.82 -15.69
CA ASP A 97 6.14 -4.29 -16.22
C ASP A 97 5.06 -4.26 -15.13
N PHE A 98 5.12 -3.23 -14.28
CA PHE A 98 4.18 -3.10 -13.18
C PHE A 98 2.71 -3.09 -13.65
N VAL A 99 2.40 -2.31 -14.69
CA VAL A 99 1.03 -2.14 -15.21
C VAL A 99 0.44 -3.47 -15.62
N HIS A 100 1.22 -4.34 -16.27
CA HIS A 100 0.76 -5.67 -16.66
C HIS A 100 0.27 -6.51 -15.46
N HIS A 101 0.87 -6.37 -14.29
CA HIS A 101 0.53 -7.16 -13.11
C HIS A 101 -0.68 -6.65 -12.33
N VAL A 102 -1.05 -5.38 -12.48
CA VAL A 102 -2.16 -4.75 -11.76
C VAL A 102 -3.35 -4.38 -12.66
N ASP A 103 -3.27 -4.68 -13.96
CA ASP A 103 -4.32 -4.39 -14.93
C ASP A 103 -5.56 -5.29 -14.71
N ALA A 104 -6.52 -4.75 -13.96
CA ALA A 104 -7.86 -5.31 -13.80
C ALA A 104 -8.90 -4.59 -14.70
N ILE A 105 -8.52 -4.06 -15.86
CA ILE A 105 -9.44 -3.38 -16.77
C ILE A 105 -10.39 -4.40 -17.45
N PHE A 106 -11.68 -4.15 -17.32
CA PHE A 106 -12.69 -4.73 -18.19
C PHE A 106 -12.82 -3.90 -19.47
N LYS A 107 -12.54 -4.55 -20.61
CA LYS A 107 -12.66 -3.97 -21.95
C LYS A 107 -14.03 -4.33 -22.53
N SER A 108 -14.94 -3.35 -22.57
CA SER A 108 -16.25 -3.54 -23.22
C SER A 108 -16.16 -3.50 -24.74
N GLU A 109 -17.13 -4.10 -25.44
CA GLU A 109 -17.28 -4.03 -26.90
C GLU A 109 -17.31 -2.58 -27.44
N LYS A 110 -17.84 -1.66 -26.62
CA LYS A 110 -17.92 -0.22 -26.93
C LYS A 110 -16.61 0.54 -26.69
N LYS A 111 -15.49 -0.16 -26.45
CA LYS A 111 -14.17 0.41 -26.11
C LYS A 111 -14.16 1.31 -24.88
N ILE A 112 -15.14 1.17 -23.99
CA ILE A 112 -15.13 1.82 -22.68
C ILE A 112 -14.28 0.95 -21.74
N TRP A 113 -13.28 1.55 -21.12
CA TRP A 113 -12.39 0.94 -20.15
C TRP A 113 -12.88 1.28 -18.75
N LYS A 114 -13.02 0.27 -17.91
CA LYS A 114 -13.45 0.40 -16.52
C LYS A 114 -12.79 -0.66 -15.68
N MET A 115 -12.76 -0.48 -14.37
CA MET A 115 -12.40 -1.56 -13.44
C MET A 115 -13.27 -2.79 -13.70
N ASP A 116 -12.71 -3.97 -13.47
CA ASP A 116 -13.47 -5.22 -13.47
C ASP A 116 -14.74 -5.07 -12.62
N PRO A 117 -15.96 -5.21 -13.19
CA PRO A 117 -17.20 -4.94 -12.48
C PRO A 117 -17.42 -5.81 -11.25
N MET A 118 -16.88 -7.03 -11.22
CA MET A 118 -17.01 -7.88 -10.05
C MET A 118 -16.12 -7.40 -8.91
N LEU A 119 -14.85 -7.10 -9.20
CA LEU A 119 -13.92 -6.60 -8.18
C LEU A 119 -14.37 -5.22 -7.68
N TRP A 120 -14.88 -4.37 -8.58
CA TRP A 120 -15.51 -3.10 -8.21
C TRP A 120 -16.66 -3.32 -7.23
N HIS A 121 -17.61 -4.19 -7.56
CA HIS A 121 -18.79 -4.43 -6.71
C HIS A 121 -18.40 -5.08 -5.37
N PHE A 122 -17.42 -5.98 -5.38
CA PHE A 122 -16.88 -6.61 -4.18
C PHE A 122 -16.26 -5.58 -3.23
N TRP A 123 -15.39 -4.73 -3.75
CA TRP A 123 -14.75 -3.67 -2.97
C TRP A 123 -15.78 -2.65 -2.46
N LEU A 124 -16.73 -2.26 -3.30
CA LEU A 124 -17.84 -1.38 -2.95
C LEU A 124 -18.64 -1.91 -1.75
N ARG A 125 -19.04 -3.18 -1.79
CA ARG A 125 -19.80 -3.82 -0.71
C ARG A 125 -18.99 -3.90 0.58
N GLY A 126 -17.70 -4.21 0.49
CA GLY A 126 -16.81 -4.22 1.66
C GLY A 126 -16.69 -2.84 2.31
N LEU A 127 -16.48 -1.79 1.51
CA LEU A 127 -16.44 -0.41 1.99
C LEU A 127 -17.76 0.03 2.61
N LYS A 128 -18.89 -0.22 1.94
CA LYS A 128 -20.23 0.13 2.45
C LYS A 128 -20.54 -0.59 3.76
N SER A 129 -20.14 -1.85 3.90
CA SER A 129 -20.36 -2.62 5.12
C SER A 129 -19.50 -2.12 6.28
N THR A 130 -18.28 -1.67 6.00
CA THR A 130 -17.30 -1.31 7.04
C THR A 130 -17.42 0.15 7.49
N PHE A 131 -17.62 1.04 6.52
CA PHE A 131 -17.62 2.49 6.70
C PHE A 131 -18.98 3.07 6.30
N SER A 132 -20.08 2.56 6.87
CA SER A 132 -21.42 2.83 6.36
C SER A 132 -21.79 4.32 6.35
N GLU A 133 -21.36 5.08 7.37
CA GLU A 133 -21.69 6.50 7.48
C GLU A 133 -20.84 7.35 6.54
N GLU A 134 -19.55 7.05 6.44
CA GLU A 134 -18.65 7.74 5.52
C GLU A 134 -18.96 7.40 4.07
N PHE A 135 -19.33 6.15 3.79
CA PHE A 135 -19.78 5.73 2.48
C PHE A 135 -21.01 6.53 2.04
N LYS A 136 -22.05 6.64 2.89
CA LYS A 136 -23.24 7.45 2.59
C LYS A 136 -22.90 8.93 2.35
N LYS A 137 -21.92 9.46 3.07
CA LYS A 137 -21.56 10.88 3.04
C LYS A 137 -20.64 11.25 1.88
N TYR A 138 -19.71 10.37 1.52
CA TYR A 138 -18.58 10.72 0.64
C TYR A 138 -18.49 9.86 -0.63
N TYR A 139 -19.20 8.74 -0.72
CA TYR A 139 -19.17 7.93 -1.93
C TYR A 139 -19.90 8.62 -3.07
N ILE A 140 -19.22 8.76 -4.22
CA ILE A 140 -19.79 9.30 -5.45
C ILE A 140 -19.80 8.17 -6.46
N GLY A 141 -20.98 7.73 -6.89
CA GLY A 141 -21.12 6.60 -7.80
C GLY A 141 -22.51 5.97 -7.76
N SER A 142 -22.63 4.75 -8.26
CA SER A 142 -23.87 3.94 -8.18
C SER A 142 -23.57 2.61 -7.50
N GLU A 143 -24.56 2.03 -6.81
CA GLU A 143 -24.39 0.71 -6.20
C GLU A 143 -24.66 -0.45 -7.17
N ASP A 144 -25.38 -0.18 -8.26
CA ASP A 144 -25.83 -1.21 -9.21
C ASP A 144 -24.85 -1.41 -10.36
N LYS A 145 -24.21 -0.33 -10.82
CA LYS A 145 -23.30 -0.36 -11.96
C LYS A 145 -22.29 0.78 -11.92
N ILE A 146 -21.14 0.57 -12.53
CA ILE A 146 -20.15 1.64 -12.76
C ILE A 146 -20.76 2.71 -13.69
N ILE A 147 -20.77 3.96 -13.23
CA ILE A 147 -21.20 5.15 -13.98
C ILE A 147 -20.02 6.13 -14.14
N PRO A 148 -20.06 7.07 -15.10
CA PRO A 148 -19.03 8.10 -15.22
C PRO A 148 -18.87 8.90 -13.92
N GLY A 149 -17.64 9.05 -13.44
CA GLY A 149 -17.34 9.74 -12.17
C GLY A 149 -17.49 8.87 -10.93
N ASP A 150 -17.70 7.55 -11.07
CA ASP A 150 -17.69 6.62 -9.95
C ASP A 150 -16.33 6.61 -9.25
N LEU A 151 -16.31 6.94 -7.96
CA LEU A 151 -15.11 7.22 -7.18
C LEU A 151 -14.11 6.07 -7.21
N LEU A 152 -14.56 4.82 -7.08
CA LEU A 152 -13.68 3.66 -7.10
C LEU A 152 -13.11 3.40 -8.49
N ASN A 153 -13.97 3.48 -9.52
CA ASN A 153 -13.53 3.32 -10.90
C ASN A 153 -12.51 4.40 -11.30
N GLU A 154 -12.79 5.66 -11.00
CA GLU A 154 -11.89 6.77 -11.32
C GLU A 154 -10.57 6.69 -10.53
N SER A 155 -10.62 6.26 -9.27
CA SER A 155 -9.39 6.03 -8.48
C SER A 155 -8.52 4.95 -9.10
N PHE A 156 -9.12 3.83 -9.52
CA PHE A 156 -8.41 2.74 -10.18
C PHE A 156 -7.86 3.15 -11.55
N LEU A 157 -8.66 3.78 -12.40
CA LEU A 157 -8.23 4.21 -13.73
C LEU A 157 -7.14 5.29 -13.63
N GLY A 158 -7.28 6.24 -12.71
CA GLY A 158 -6.27 7.27 -12.44
C GLY A 158 -4.96 6.65 -11.95
N TYR A 159 -5.03 5.67 -11.05
CA TYR A 159 -3.87 4.90 -10.60
C TYR A 159 -3.15 4.19 -11.77
N LEU A 160 -3.90 3.48 -12.61
CA LEU A 160 -3.31 2.81 -13.78
C LEU A 160 -2.73 3.78 -14.80
N GLU A 161 -3.42 4.87 -15.09
CA GLU A 161 -2.95 5.88 -16.04
C GLU A 161 -1.67 6.57 -15.54
N PHE A 162 -1.62 6.89 -14.25
CA PHE A 162 -0.41 7.40 -13.62
C PHE A 162 0.76 6.43 -13.81
N HIS A 163 0.58 5.13 -13.53
CA HIS A 163 1.67 4.15 -13.69
C HIS A 163 2.05 3.86 -15.14
N LYS A 164 1.12 3.99 -16.10
CA LYS A 164 1.42 3.95 -17.54
C LYS A 164 2.24 5.15 -17.97
N LEU A 165 1.92 6.33 -17.46
CA LEU A 165 2.66 7.55 -17.75
C LEU A 165 4.06 7.51 -17.12
N MET A 166 4.15 7.04 -15.88
CA MET A 166 5.36 6.92 -15.09
C MET A 166 6.08 5.57 -15.31
N ASP A 167 5.98 5.01 -16.53
CA ASP A 167 6.54 3.70 -16.85
C ASP A 167 8.07 3.69 -16.70
N SER A 168 8.56 2.95 -15.70
CA SER A 168 9.97 2.77 -15.36
C SER A 168 10.82 2.18 -16.49
N ARG A 169 10.22 1.64 -17.54
CA ARG A 169 10.90 1.13 -18.73
C ARG A 169 11.16 2.23 -19.76
N SER A 170 10.40 3.32 -19.72
CA SER A 170 10.52 4.42 -20.69
C SER A 170 11.73 5.32 -20.42
N ARG A 171 12.71 5.27 -21.34
CA ARG A 171 13.88 6.17 -21.30
C ARG A 171 13.49 7.64 -21.44
N TRP A 172 12.42 7.92 -22.20
CA TRP A 172 11.92 9.27 -22.44
C TRP A 172 11.34 9.88 -21.16
N VAL A 173 10.46 9.16 -20.47
CA VAL A 173 9.86 9.60 -19.19
C VAL A 173 10.95 9.85 -18.14
N ARG A 174 11.91 8.93 -18.01
CA ARG A 174 13.05 9.13 -17.10
C ARG A 174 13.87 10.37 -17.45
N GLY A 175 14.06 10.64 -18.74
CA GLY A 175 14.80 11.81 -19.23
C GLY A 175 14.05 13.13 -18.97
N THR A 176 12.74 13.18 -19.22
CA THR A 176 11.93 14.39 -19.04
C THR A 176 11.83 14.79 -17.58
N LEU A 177 11.64 13.85 -16.66
CA LEU A 177 11.57 14.14 -15.22
C LEU A 177 12.92 14.65 -14.67
N LYS A 178 14.03 14.04 -15.10
CA LYS A 178 15.37 14.55 -14.76
C LYS A 178 15.60 15.97 -15.28
N PHE A 179 15.14 16.26 -16.49
CA PHE A 179 15.22 17.61 -17.06
C PHE A 179 14.34 18.60 -16.29
N LEU A 180 13.11 18.23 -15.93
CA LEU A 180 12.22 19.04 -15.10
C LEU A 180 12.87 19.38 -13.75
N ASP A 181 13.52 18.41 -13.13
CA ASP A 181 14.25 18.65 -11.88
C ASP A 181 15.42 19.61 -12.09
N GLN A 182 16.19 19.46 -13.16
CA GLN A 182 17.28 20.39 -13.49
C GLN A 182 16.79 21.83 -13.71
N ILE A 183 15.76 22.04 -14.53
CA ILE A 183 15.27 23.40 -14.85
C ILE A 183 14.54 24.04 -13.67
N THR A 184 13.98 23.24 -12.76
CA THR A 184 13.34 23.75 -11.55
C THR A 184 14.32 23.90 -10.39
N PHE A 185 15.63 23.71 -10.63
CA PHE A 185 16.66 23.68 -9.58
C PHE A 185 16.30 22.71 -8.43
N HIS A 186 15.73 21.56 -8.78
CA HIS A 186 15.26 20.51 -7.88
C HIS A 186 14.21 20.98 -6.87
N LYS A 187 13.47 22.06 -7.19
CA LYS A 187 12.34 22.51 -6.36
C LYS A 187 11.13 21.58 -6.47
N VAL A 188 10.92 20.96 -7.63
CA VAL A 188 9.76 20.09 -7.89
C VAL A 188 10.04 18.63 -7.58
N ARG A 189 11.29 18.18 -7.73
CA ARG A 189 11.77 16.82 -7.37
C ARG A 189 10.96 15.67 -7.98
N SER A 190 10.50 15.86 -9.21
CA SER A 190 9.64 14.97 -9.99
C SER A 190 10.25 13.60 -10.31
N SER A 191 11.58 13.46 -10.30
CA SER A 191 12.26 12.18 -10.54
C SER A 191 12.00 11.13 -9.47
N VAL A 192 11.58 11.53 -8.25
CA VAL A 192 11.23 10.61 -7.16
C VAL A 192 10.04 9.73 -7.49
N LEU A 193 9.19 10.15 -8.44
CA LEU A 193 8.02 9.40 -8.88
C LEU A 193 8.38 8.16 -9.71
N MET A 194 9.67 7.94 -9.98
CA MET A 194 10.19 6.80 -10.71
C MET A 194 10.98 5.88 -9.80
N LEU A 195 10.83 4.58 -10.02
CA LEU A 195 11.71 3.56 -9.45
C LEU A 195 13.18 3.85 -9.83
N PRO A 196 14.07 4.20 -8.86
CA PRO A 196 15.47 4.48 -9.12
C PRO A 196 16.23 3.23 -9.59
N LEU A 197 17.32 3.42 -10.33
CA LEU A 197 18.22 2.30 -10.61
C LEU A 197 19.04 1.97 -9.38
N LYS A 198 19.44 0.71 -9.22
CA LYS A 198 20.15 0.18 -8.05
C LYS A 198 21.37 1.02 -7.65
N GLU A 199 22.13 1.52 -8.61
CA GLU A 199 23.30 2.35 -8.38
C GLU A 199 23.00 3.72 -7.72
N HIS A 200 21.74 4.17 -7.76
CA HIS A 200 21.28 5.42 -7.14
C HIS A 200 20.55 5.20 -5.82
N ILE A 201 20.46 3.96 -5.33
CA ILE A 201 19.78 3.64 -4.07
C ILE A 201 20.71 3.95 -2.90
N ASP A 202 20.23 4.78 -1.96
CA ASP A 202 20.93 5.03 -0.71
C ASP A 202 20.91 3.77 0.17
N LYS A 203 22.09 3.19 0.38
CA LYS A 203 22.25 1.93 1.13
C LYS A 203 21.80 2.04 2.59
N ARG A 204 21.75 3.25 3.17
CA ARG A 204 21.30 3.47 4.55
C ARG A 204 19.84 3.08 4.74
N ILE A 205 19.03 3.11 3.69
CA ILE A 205 17.61 2.74 3.70
C ILE A 205 17.42 1.26 4.12
N MET A 206 18.41 0.39 3.91
CA MET A 206 18.27 -1.03 4.28
C MET A 206 18.60 -1.33 5.76
N ASN A 207 19.28 -0.40 6.45
CA ASN A 207 19.82 -0.61 7.80
C ASN A 207 20.65 -1.91 7.99
N GLU A 208 21.47 -2.28 7.01
CA GLU A 208 22.35 -3.46 7.11
C GLU A 208 23.39 -3.33 8.23
N GLU A 209 23.72 -2.10 8.64
CA GLU A 209 24.64 -1.80 9.75
C GLU A 209 24.01 -2.00 11.14
N LYS A 210 22.72 -2.41 11.20
CA LYS A 210 21.98 -2.63 12.46
C LYS A 210 21.99 -1.42 13.38
N LYS A 211 21.82 -0.22 12.81
CA LYS A 211 21.68 0.99 13.62
C LYS A 211 20.36 0.91 14.39
N LYS A 212 20.43 1.34 15.65
CA LYS A 212 19.24 1.51 16.48
C LYS A 212 18.30 2.53 15.85
N TRP A 213 17.03 2.19 15.81
CA TRP A 213 15.96 3.08 15.46
C TRP A 213 14.82 2.93 16.46
N ASN A 214 14.15 4.06 16.71
CA ASN A 214 13.03 4.12 17.65
C ASN A 214 11.73 4.02 16.88
N TYR A 215 10.77 3.29 17.42
CA TYR A 215 9.48 3.13 16.81
C TYR A 215 8.69 4.47 16.87
N PRO A 216 8.23 5.05 15.76
CA PRO A 216 7.73 6.44 15.75
C PRO A 216 6.58 6.71 16.72
N ALA A 217 5.65 5.76 16.83
CA ALA A 217 4.45 5.85 17.65
C ALA A 217 4.67 5.45 19.13
N ASP A 218 5.75 4.73 19.42
CA ASP A 218 6.14 4.34 20.78
C ASP A 218 7.68 4.31 20.91
N PRO A 219 8.31 5.43 21.26
CA PRO A 219 9.77 5.54 21.31
C PRO A 219 10.43 4.64 22.38
N SER A 220 9.65 4.01 23.26
CA SER A 220 10.18 3.00 24.19
C SER A 220 10.56 1.70 23.48
N ILE A 221 9.98 1.45 22.30
CA ILE A 221 10.31 0.32 21.45
C ILE A 221 11.52 0.72 20.60
N VAL A 222 12.68 0.17 20.96
CA VAL A 222 13.93 0.32 20.20
C VAL A 222 14.19 -0.94 19.40
N ARG A 223 14.53 -0.78 18.12
CA ARG A 223 14.79 -1.85 17.17
C ARG A 223 16.14 -1.66 16.49
N GLU A 224 16.69 -2.73 15.98
CA GLU A 224 17.93 -2.74 15.17
C GLU A 224 17.70 -3.47 13.84
N ASP A 225 16.46 -3.85 13.56
CA ASP A 225 16.10 -4.68 12.41
C ASP A 225 16.55 -4.02 11.10
N SER A 226 17.11 -4.83 10.19
CA SER A 226 17.32 -4.41 8.80
C SER A 226 16.02 -4.56 8.02
N PHE A 227 15.92 -3.89 6.87
CA PHE A 227 14.72 -4.00 6.04
C PHE A 227 14.46 -5.44 5.55
N VAL A 228 15.52 -6.22 5.31
CA VAL A 228 15.42 -7.66 5.01
C VAL A 228 14.71 -8.42 6.14
N GLU A 229 15.04 -8.13 7.39
CA GLU A 229 14.43 -8.77 8.56
C GLU A 229 12.98 -8.36 8.73
N LEU A 230 12.67 -7.07 8.51
CA LEU A 230 11.29 -6.59 8.49
C LEU A 230 10.46 -7.34 7.45
N ILE A 231 10.95 -7.48 6.21
CA ILE A 231 10.24 -8.22 5.16
C ILE A 231 10.09 -9.71 5.50
N ASN A 232 11.11 -10.34 6.08
CA ASN A 232 11.01 -11.75 6.51
C ASN A 232 9.99 -11.92 7.64
N SER A 233 9.93 -10.97 8.58
CA SER A 233 8.91 -10.89 9.63
C SER A 233 7.52 -10.70 9.02
N SER A 234 7.36 -9.79 8.05
CA SER A 234 6.11 -9.61 7.31
C SER A 234 5.66 -10.89 6.61
N ALA A 235 6.59 -11.66 6.02
CA ALA A 235 6.24 -12.93 5.38
C ALA A 235 5.74 -13.98 6.37
N GLN A 236 6.36 -14.07 7.56
CA GLN A 236 5.91 -14.97 8.62
C GLN A 236 4.55 -14.55 9.19
N ASN A 237 4.38 -13.27 9.51
CA ASN A 237 3.10 -12.71 9.97
C ASN A 237 2.01 -12.88 8.89
N GLY A 238 2.39 -12.75 7.62
CA GLY A 238 1.50 -12.89 6.47
C GLY A 238 1.00 -14.33 6.36
N LYS A 239 1.89 -15.32 6.49
CA LYS A 239 1.50 -16.74 6.55
C LYS A 239 0.47 -17.00 7.65
N GLU A 240 0.66 -16.43 8.84
CA GLU A 240 -0.28 -16.59 9.96
C GLU A 240 -1.63 -15.93 9.66
N ALA A 241 -1.62 -14.69 9.18
CA ALA A 241 -2.84 -13.96 8.78
C ALA A 241 -3.63 -14.67 7.67
N LEU A 242 -2.94 -15.18 6.65
CA LEU A 242 -3.56 -15.97 5.59
C LEU A 242 -4.13 -17.29 6.12
N THR A 243 -3.44 -17.94 7.06
CA THR A 243 -3.93 -19.17 7.70
C THR A 243 -5.20 -18.90 8.51
N HIS A 244 -5.24 -17.80 9.26
CA HIS A 244 -6.43 -17.38 10.00
C HIS A 244 -7.59 -16.99 9.09
N ALA A 245 -7.33 -16.27 7.99
CA ALA A 245 -8.34 -15.96 6.99
C ALA A 245 -8.90 -17.24 6.33
N TRP A 246 -8.03 -18.20 5.99
CA TRP A 246 -8.46 -19.49 5.46
C TRP A 246 -9.30 -20.29 6.48
N ASN A 247 -8.86 -20.33 7.74
CA ASN A 247 -9.61 -20.97 8.82
C ASN A 247 -10.96 -20.30 9.04
N TYR A 248 -11.07 -18.98 8.87
CA TYR A 248 -12.35 -18.28 8.92
C TYR A 248 -13.30 -18.76 7.82
N LEU A 249 -12.81 -18.83 6.57
CA LEU A 249 -13.60 -19.32 5.42
C LEU A 249 -14.05 -20.79 5.58
N GLU A 250 -13.27 -21.59 6.30
CA GLU A 250 -13.54 -23.00 6.60
C GLU A 250 -14.39 -23.21 7.86
N ASN A 251 -14.93 -22.14 8.47
CA ASN A 251 -15.66 -22.16 9.75
C ASN A 251 -14.84 -22.76 10.92
N LYS A 252 -13.51 -22.73 10.84
CA LYS A 252 -12.57 -23.18 11.89
C LYS A 252 -12.13 -22.02 12.80
N MET A 253 -12.43 -20.78 12.44
CA MET A 253 -12.18 -19.59 13.24
C MET A 253 -13.44 -18.73 13.30
N SER A 254 -13.83 -18.29 14.50
CA SER A 254 -15.00 -17.42 14.66
C SER A 254 -14.66 -15.96 14.38
N ARG A 255 -15.69 -15.16 14.02
CA ARG A 255 -15.56 -13.70 13.86
C ARG A 255 -14.94 -13.02 15.07
N SER A 256 -15.39 -13.39 16.27
CA SER A 256 -14.86 -12.84 17.52
C SER A 256 -13.38 -13.17 17.72
N ALA A 257 -12.97 -14.39 17.39
CA ALA A 257 -11.56 -14.78 17.45
C ALA A 257 -10.71 -13.97 16.44
N PHE A 258 -11.20 -13.79 15.22
CA PHE A 258 -10.51 -13.01 14.20
C PHE A 258 -10.35 -11.53 14.61
N LEU A 259 -11.43 -10.91 15.10
CA LEU A 259 -11.36 -9.54 15.62
C LEU A 259 -10.42 -9.42 16.80
N LYS A 260 -10.46 -10.34 17.76
CA LYS A 260 -9.53 -10.32 18.89
C LYS A 260 -8.08 -10.33 18.43
N GLU A 261 -7.79 -11.07 17.35
CA GLU A 261 -6.45 -11.17 16.80
C GLU A 261 -6.02 -9.95 16.00
N TYR A 262 -6.89 -9.28 15.25
CA TYR A 262 -6.47 -8.24 14.29
C TYR A 262 -7.05 -6.84 14.53
N GLN A 263 -8.02 -6.70 15.44
CA GLN A 263 -8.67 -5.43 15.67
C GLN A 263 -7.70 -4.37 16.18
N GLY A 264 -7.88 -3.15 15.67
CA GLY A 264 -7.20 -1.96 16.14
C GLY A 264 -5.86 -1.68 15.48
N TYR A 265 -5.31 -2.60 14.67
CA TYR A 265 -4.08 -2.29 13.91
C TYR A 265 -4.29 -1.08 13.00
N ASN A 266 -3.30 -0.20 13.01
CA ASN A 266 -3.14 0.90 12.07
C ASN A 266 -1.97 0.57 11.15
N LEU A 267 -2.15 0.69 9.83
CA LEU A 267 -1.15 0.29 8.84
C LEU A 267 0.09 1.17 8.88
N ASP A 268 -0.02 2.43 9.31
CA ASP A 268 1.10 3.37 9.33
C ASP A 268 1.92 3.22 10.61
N THR A 269 1.26 3.14 11.76
CA THR A 269 1.94 2.97 13.05
C THR A 269 2.34 1.53 13.29
N GLY A 270 1.71 0.55 12.64
CA GLY A 270 1.91 -0.88 12.95
C GLY A 270 1.44 -1.31 14.34
N LEU A 271 0.86 -0.40 15.13
CA LEU A 271 0.42 -0.65 16.50
C LEU A 271 -1.10 -0.65 16.60
N ARG A 272 -1.60 -1.33 17.63
CA ARG A 272 -3.03 -1.43 17.90
C ARG A 272 -3.51 -0.22 18.68
N PHE A 273 -4.67 0.31 18.29
CA PHE A 273 -5.38 1.39 18.96
C PHE A 273 -4.57 2.70 19.09
N GLN A 274 -3.51 2.84 18.28
CA GLN A 274 -2.69 4.03 18.18
C GLN A 274 -2.91 4.67 16.80
N GLY A 275 -3.36 5.93 16.81
CA GLY A 275 -3.51 6.71 15.58
C GLY A 275 -2.20 7.38 15.17
N VAL A 276 -2.18 7.95 13.98
CA VAL A 276 -1.01 8.66 13.41
C VAL A 276 -0.51 9.82 14.28
N ASP A 277 -1.40 10.44 15.08
CA ASP A 277 -1.05 11.50 16.05
C ASP A 277 -0.10 11.03 17.17
N SER A 278 0.08 9.71 17.32
CA SER A 278 1.04 9.13 18.27
C SER A 278 2.48 9.17 17.75
N MET A 279 2.70 9.30 16.44
CA MET A 279 4.03 9.33 15.85
C MET A 279 4.77 10.62 16.22
N LYS A 280 5.91 10.49 16.91
CA LYS A 280 6.65 11.62 17.48
C LYS A 280 8.16 11.54 17.28
N GLU A 281 8.69 10.38 16.93
CA GLU A 281 10.12 10.12 16.87
C GLU A 281 10.52 9.74 15.44
N PHE A 282 11.44 10.51 14.87
CA PHE A 282 11.87 10.37 13.48
C PHE A 282 13.36 10.71 13.34
N SER A 283 14.05 10.06 12.40
CA SER A 283 15.42 10.37 11.98
C SER A 283 15.52 10.31 10.46
N PRO A 284 15.05 11.36 9.75
CA PRO A 284 14.99 11.36 8.30
C PRO A 284 16.38 11.22 7.67
N LEU A 285 16.50 10.38 6.65
CA LEU A 285 17.74 10.30 5.86
C LEU A 285 17.84 11.50 4.93
N GLU A 286 18.90 12.30 5.11
CA GLU A 286 19.24 13.41 4.21
C GLU A 286 19.66 12.89 2.82
N GLU A 287 19.30 13.62 1.75
CA GLU A 287 19.78 13.34 0.39
C GLU A 287 21.31 13.45 0.32
N VAL A 288 21.93 12.56 -0.47
CA VAL A 288 23.38 12.49 -0.71
C VAL A 288 23.70 13.00 -2.10
#